data_AF-A0A9C6TF97-F1
#
_entry.id   AF-A0A9C6TF97-F1
#
_cell.length_a   1.000
_cell.length_b   1.000
_cell.length_c   1.000
_cell.angle_alpha   90.00
_cell.angle_beta   90.00
_cell.angle_gamma   90.00
#
_symmetry.space_group_name_H-M   'P 1'
#
loop_
_entity.id
_entity.type
_entity.pdbx_description
1 polymer ?
#
loop_
_entity_poly.entity_id
_entity_poly.type
_entity_poly.pdbx_seq_one_letter_code
_entity_poly.pdbx_strand_id
1 'polypeptide(L)'
;MLRHAPFRSSHGHFQCSPIWLLHTRQKSSGGSRPKKKVYHRVSDLDRVMELRKKPSLILELSSIIQSHKTQSLLLRDLEKNVGFVRKWDFMALIERYPTIFRVSGSPPSVSLTLKAQSVAQEEAQAKALMEPLLVNNLRKLLMLSVDCRVPLQTLEFVGPELGLPCDFRESLVPKYPHFFSVKRVAGKDCLELEDWDSSLAVTAREAR
;
A
#
# COMPACT_ATOMS: atom_id res chain seq x y z
N MET A 1 -42.09 -1.18 14.00
CA MET A 1 -41.50 -1.23 12.64
C MET A 1 -40.17 -0.47 12.64
N LEU A 2 -39.08 -1.13 13.05
CA LEU A 2 -37.73 -0.57 12.95
C LEU A 2 -37.07 -1.13 11.69
N ARG A 3 -36.82 -0.26 10.71
CA ARG A 3 -36.08 -0.62 9.49
C ARG A 3 -34.60 -0.70 9.85
N HIS A 4 -34.06 -1.92 9.82
CA HIS A 4 -32.62 -2.15 9.78
C HIS A 4 -32.05 -1.53 8.50
N ALA A 5 -31.09 -0.61 8.65
CA ALA A 5 -30.27 -0.15 7.54
C ALA A 5 -29.24 -1.24 7.19
N PRO A 6 -29.03 -1.58 5.91
CA PRO A 6 -28.03 -2.57 5.53
C PRO A 6 -26.62 -1.98 5.62
N PHE A 7 -25.75 -2.69 6.35
CA PHE A 7 -24.31 -2.48 6.39
C PHE A 7 -23.73 -2.68 4.98
N ARG A 8 -23.41 -1.58 4.31
CA ARG A 8 -22.86 -1.57 2.95
C ARG A 8 -21.38 -1.88 3.05
N SER A 9 -21.04 -3.16 2.87
CA SER A 9 -19.66 -3.62 2.79
C SER A 9 -19.03 -3.10 1.48
N SER A 10 -18.20 -2.08 1.59
CA SER A 10 -17.44 -1.52 0.47
C SER A 10 -16.23 -2.44 0.20
N HIS A 11 -16.39 -3.43 -0.66
CA HIS A 11 -15.27 -4.21 -1.20
C HIS A 11 -14.72 -3.44 -2.41
N GLY A 12 -13.76 -2.55 -2.15
CA GLY A 12 -12.93 -1.95 -3.19
C GLY A 12 -11.81 -2.91 -3.57
N HIS A 13 -11.69 -3.24 -4.85
CA HIS A 13 -10.45 -3.82 -5.38
C HIS A 13 -9.35 -2.76 -5.28
N PHE A 14 -8.48 -2.87 -4.28
CA PHE A 14 -7.37 -1.95 -4.09
C PHE A 14 -6.19 -2.34 -4.97
N GLN A 15 -6.29 -1.96 -6.24
CA GLN A 15 -5.17 -2.01 -7.17
C GLN A 15 -4.28 -0.79 -6.92
N CYS A 16 -3.12 -1.01 -6.31
CA CYS A 16 -2.09 0.02 -6.19
C CYS A 16 -1.53 0.29 -7.59
N SER A 17 -2.17 1.22 -8.32
CA SER A 17 -1.72 1.61 -9.65
C SER A 17 -0.44 2.43 -9.52
N PRO A 18 0.65 2.11 -10.25
CA PRO A 18 1.80 2.98 -10.35
C PRO A 18 1.41 4.19 -11.21
N ILE A 19 0.82 5.20 -10.59
CA ILE A 19 0.48 6.46 -11.25
C ILE A 19 1.79 7.24 -11.42
N TRP A 20 2.44 7.02 -12.57
CA TRP A 20 3.48 7.91 -13.07
C TRP A 20 2.84 9.21 -13.57
N LEU A 21 2.42 10.10 -12.67
CA LEU A 21 2.04 11.46 -13.05
C LEU A 21 3.30 12.27 -13.34
N LEU A 22 3.73 12.22 -14.60
CA LEU A 22 4.62 13.21 -15.18
C LEU A 22 3.95 14.58 -15.05
N HIS A 23 4.45 15.42 -14.15
CA HIS A 23 4.12 16.84 -14.12
C HIS A 23 4.51 17.45 -15.48
N THR A 24 3.52 17.66 -16.36
CA THR A 24 3.72 18.36 -17.62
C THR A 24 3.88 19.85 -17.35
N ARG A 25 5.11 20.26 -17.06
CA ARG A 25 5.51 21.67 -17.00
C ARG A 25 5.50 22.21 -18.43
N GLN A 26 4.47 22.98 -18.80
CA GLN A 26 4.48 23.76 -20.04
C GLN A 26 5.65 24.75 -19.97
N LYS A 27 6.71 24.49 -20.75
CA LYS A 27 7.83 25.41 -20.94
C LYS A 27 7.63 26.16 -22.24
N SER A 28 7.64 27.47 -22.14
CA SER A 28 7.80 28.41 -23.25
C SER A 28 9.02 28.04 -24.10
N SER A 29 8.86 28.21 -25.41
CA SER A 29 9.82 27.90 -26.47
C SER A 29 11.12 28.71 -26.32
N GLY A 30 12.14 28.06 -25.76
CA GLY A 30 13.54 28.51 -25.76
C GLY A 30 14.44 27.29 -25.78
N GLY A 31 14.76 26.80 -26.99
CA GLY A 31 15.39 25.51 -27.22
C GLY A 31 16.86 25.46 -26.81
N SER A 32 17.14 25.11 -25.56
CA SER A 32 18.42 24.50 -25.17
C SER A 32 18.21 22.99 -25.09
N ARG A 33 18.97 22.21 -25.87
CA ARG A 33 18.97 20.74 -25.78
C ARG A 33 19.20 20.35 -24.31
N PRO A 34 18.27 19.63 -23.66
CA PRO A 34 18.48 19.14 -22.31
C PRO A 34 19.80 18.37 -22.28
N LYS A 35 20.73 18.75 -21.40
CA LYS A 35 21.97 17.99 -21.19
C LYS A 35 21.61 16.52 -21.02
N LYS A 36 22.27 15.64 -21.77
CA LYS A 36 22.05 14.18 -21.73
C LYS A 36 22.12 13.76 -20.26
N LYS A 37 20.99 13.36 -19.67
CA LYS A 37 20.97 12.86 -18.29
C LYS A 37 21.81 11.60 -18.26
N VAL A 38 22.98 11.65 -17.64
CA VAL A 38 23.81 10.48 -17.38
C VAL A 38 23.17 9.76 -16.21
N TYR A 39 22.49 8.66 -16.48
CA TYR A 39 21.99 7.78 -15.44
C TYR A 39 23.16 6.91 -14.97
N HIS A 40 23.61 7.11 -13.74
CA HIS A 40 24.52 6.17 -13.10
C HIS A 40 23.72 4.94 -12.71
N ARG A 41 23.98 3.82 -13.40
CA ARG A 41 23.38 2.54 -13.08
C ARG A 41 24.00 2.03 -11.78
N VAL A 42 23.18 1.79 -10.77
CA VAL A 42 23.61 1.26 -9.48
C VAL A 42 23.13 -0.19 -9.41
N SER A 43 24.06 -1.14 -9.45
CA SER A 43 23.75 -2.59 -9.45
C SER A 43 22.93 -3.02 -8.24
N ASP A 44 23.13 -2.37 -7.09
CA ASP A 44 22.43 -2.70 -5.85
C ASP A 44 20.95 -2.31 -5.92
N LEU A 45 20.63 -1.16 -6.55
CA LEU A 45 19.25 -0.73 -6.75
C LEU A 45 18.53 -1.65 -7.74
N ASP A 46 19.21 -2.06 -8.82
CA ASP A 46 18.68 -3.04 -9.76
C ASP A 46 18.38 -4.38 -9.05
N ARG A 47 19.29 -4.83 -8.18
CA ARG A 47 19.09 -6.05 -7.40
C ARG A 47 17.88 -5.95 -6.47
N VAL A 48 17.70 -4.81 -5.78
CA VAL A 48 16.51 -4.57 -4.93
C VAL A 48 15.23 -4.60 -5.76
N MET A 49 15.23 -3.99 -6.95
CA MET A 49 14.07 -4.06 -7.85
C MET A 49 13.74 -5.49 -8.26
N GLU A 50 14.74 -6.29 -8.64
CA GLU A 50 14.54 -7.70 -9.00
C GLU A 50 14.06 -8.54 -7.81
N LEU A 51 14.57 -8.27 -6.61
CA LEU A 51 14.10 -8.93 -5.39
C LEU A 51 12.66 -8.53 -5.04
N ARG A 52 12.22 -7.30 -5.32
CA ARG A 52 10.84 -6.82 -5.10
C ARG A 52 9.84 -7.35 -6.13
N LYS A 53 10.26 -7.54 -7.39
CA LYS A 53 9.41 -8.11 -8.45
C LYS A 53 9.07 -9.58 -8.21
N LYS A 54 9.99 -10.35 -7.64
CA LYS A 54 9.82 -11.81 -7.46
C LYS A 54 8.63 -12.20 -6.57
N PRO A 55 8.37 -11.57 -5.41
CA PRO A 55 7.23 -11.90 -4.55
C PRO A 55 5.93 -11.17 -4.91
N SER A 56 5.91 -10.23 -5.85
CA SER A 56 4.72 -9.38 -6.07
C SER A 56 3.47 -10.18 -6.44
N LEU A 57 3.60 -11.16 -7.35
CA LEU A 57 2.49 -12.05 -7.74
C LEU A 57 2.05 -12.96 -6.59
N ILE A 58 2.99 -13.41 -5.75
CA ILE A 58 2.69 -14.23 -4.57
C ILE A 58 1.83 -13.43 -3.59
N LEU A 59 2.23 -12.19 -3.31
CA LEU A 59 1.52 -11.29 -2.40
C LEU A 59 0.16 -10.90 -2.96
N GLU A 60 0.06 -10.64 -4.27
CA GLU A 60 -1.20 -10.31 -4.92
C GLU A 60 -2.20 -11.47 -4.86
N LEU A 61 -1.78 -12.70 -5.21
CA LEU A 61 -2.67 -13.87 -5.11
C LEU A 61 -3.06 -14.14 -3.65
N SER A 62 -2.13 -13.99 -2.72
CA SER A 62 -2.40 -14.16 -1.28
C SER A 62 -3.44 -13.16 -0.80
N SER A 63 -3.34 -11.89 -1.21
CA SER A 63 -4.30 -10.84 -0.89
C SER A 63 -5.70 -11.16 -1.45
N ILE A 64 -5.78 -11.59 -2.72
CA ILE A 64 -7.05 -12.01 -3.34
C ILE A 64 -7.67 -13.16 -2.55
N ILE A 65 -6.91 -14.22 -2.26
CA ILE A 65 -7.41 -15.38 -1.49
C ILE A 65 -7.90 -14.95 -0.11
N GLN A 66 -7.16 -14.10 0.60
CA GLN A 66 -7.50 -13.64 1.94
C GLN A 66 -8.73 -12.72 1.98
N SER A 67 -8.99 -11.97 0.90
CA SER A 67 -10.18 -11.12 0.79
C SER A 67 -11.49 -11.91 0.73
N HIS A 68 -11.43 -13.20 0.36
CA HIS A 68 -12.59 -14.07 0.30
C HIS A 68 -12.92 -14.64 1.69
N LYS A 69 -14.21 -14.67 2.06
CA LYS A 69 -14.68 -15.24 3.34
C LYS A 69 -14.25 -16.69 3.57
N THR A 70 -14.15 -17.46 2.49
CA THR A 70 -13.74 -18.88 2.53
C THR A 70 -12.23 -19.08 2.56
N GLN A 71 -11.44 -17.99 2.48
CA GLN A 71 -9.98 -18.00 2.36
C GLN A 71 -9.50 -18.92 1.22
N SER A 72 -10.29 -18.99 0.17
CA SER A 72 -10.08 -19.81 -1.01
C SER A 72 -10.75 -19.18 -2.23
N LEU A 73 -10.17 -19.43 -3.41
CA LEU A 73 -10.62 -18.90 -4.69
C LEU A 73 -10.80 -20.06 -5.67
N LEU A 74 -11.97 -20.16 -6.33
CA LEU A 74 -12.15 -21.14 -7.40
C LEU A 74 -11.26 -20.80 -8.59
N LEU A 75 -10.57 -21.79 -9.15
CA LEU A 75 -9.65 -21.55 -10.29
C LEU A 75 -10.37 -20.97 -11.51
N ARG A 76 -11.66 -21.31 -11.70
CA ARG A 76 -12.51 -20.73 -12.75
C ARG A 76 -12.76 -19.22 -12.57
N ASP A 77 -12.74 -18.74 -11.33
CA ASP A 77 -13.00 -17.34 -10.99
C ASP A 77 -11.71 -16.51 -10.91
N LEU A 78 -10.54 -17.15 -11.06
CA LEU A 78 -9.25 -16.46 -11.10
C LEU A 78 -9.22 -15.40 -12.20
N GLU A 79 -9.74 -15.73 -13.38
CA GLU A 79 -9.85 -14.82 -14.53
C GLU A 79 -10.62 -13.53 -14.21
N LYS A 80 -11.67 -13.62 -13.39
CA LYS A 80 -12.48 -12.46 -13.00
C LYS A 80 -11.70 -11.51 -12.10
N ASN A 81 -10.71 -12.02 -11.35
CA ASN A 81 -9.92 -11.25 -10.40
C ASN A 81 -8.67 -10.63 -11.04
N VAL A 82 -7.99 -11.38 -11.91
CA VAL A 82 -6.67 -10.98 -12.43
C VAL A 82 -6.67 -10.65 -13.93
N GLY A 83 -7.75 -10.98 -14.64
CA GLY A 83 -7.88 -10.83 -16.09
C GLY A 83 -7.38 -12.05 -16.87
N PHE A 84 -7.83 -12.16 -18.13
CA PHE A 84 -7.59 -13.32 -19.00
C PHE A 84 -6.10 -13.63 -19.22
N VAL A 85 -5.29 -12.61 -19.53
CA VAL A 85 -3.86 -12.79 -19.84
C VAL A 85 -3.09 -13.23 -18.59
N ARG A 86 -3.30 -12.53 -17.47
CA ARG A 86 -2.56 -12.76 -16.22
C ARG A 86 -2.94 -14.06 -15.53
N LYS A 87 -4.12 -14.63 -15.84
CA LYS A 87 -4.56 -15.93 -15.31
C LYS A 87 -3.48 -17.00 -15.46
N TRP A 88 -2.80 -17.05 -16.59
CA TRP A 88 -1.76 -18.04 -16.87
C TRP A 88 -0.51 -17.84 -16.00
N ASP A 89 -0.14 -16.59 -15.72
CA ASP A 89 0.97 -16.27 -14.80
C ASP A 89 0.65 -16.80 -13.38
N PHE A 90 -0.59 -16.61 -12.92
CA PHE A 90 -1.03 -17.12 -11.62
C PHE A 90 -1.19 -18.64 -11.59
N MET A 91 -1.62 -19.28 -12.68
CA MET A 91 -1.63 -20.75 -12.76
C MET A 91 -0.21 -21.31 -12.64
N ALA A 92 0.75 -20.77 -13.41
CA ALA A 92 2.16 -21.15 -13.31
C ALA A 92 2.74 -20.84 -11.91
N LEU A 93 2.30 -19.75 -11.28
CA LEU A 93 2.70 -19.39 -9.92
C LEU A 93 2.25 -20.43 -8.89
N ILE A 94 1.01 -20.90 -8.98
CA ILE A 94 0.45 -21.91 -8.08
C ILE A 94 1.23 -23.21 -8.19
N GLU A 95 1.55 -23.64 -9.42
CA GLU A 95 2.36 -24.83 -9.68
C GLU A 95 3.81 -24.67 -9.20
N ARG A 96 4.39 -23.47 -9.33
CA ARG A 96 5.77 -23.18 -8.93
C ARG A 96 5.97 -23.09 -7.42
N TYR A 97 4.92 -22.76 -6.65
CA TYR A 97 5.02 -22.55 -5.20
C TYR A 97 4.01 -23.40 -4.39
N PRO A 98 4.10 -24.75 -4.43
CA PRO A 98 3.20 -25.65 -3.71
C PRO A 98 3.33 -25.56 -2.18
N THR A 99 4.41 -24.96 -1.68
CA THR A 99 4.59 -24.69 -0.25
C THR A 99 3.75 -23.51 0.25
N ILE A 100 3.33 -22.63 -0.66
CA ILE A 100 2.53 -21.43 -0.37
C ILE A 100 1.07 -21.65 -0.75
N PHE A 101 0.83 -22.21 -1.94
CA PHE A 101 -0.50 -22.41 -2.50
C PHE A 101 -0.89 -23.89 -2.53
N ARG A 102 -2.12 -24.19 -2.13
CA ARG A 102 -2.71 -25.53 -2.19
C ARG A 102 -3.97 -25.49 -3.04
N VAL A 103 -4.05 -26.38 -4.02
CA VAL A 103 -5.27 -26.63 -4.80
C VAL A 103 -6.02 -27.81 -4.20
N SER A 104 -7.33 -27.64 -3.94
CA SER A 104 -8.19 -28.71 -3.41
C SER A 104 -9.66 -28.52 -3.80
N GLY A 105 -10.44 -29.59 -3.69
CA GLY A 105 -11.90 -29.59 -3.92
C GLY A 105 -12.33 -29.93 -5.34
N SER A 106 -13.63 -30.18 -5.49
CA SER A 106 -14.34 -30.31 -6.77
C SER A 106 -15.60 -29.46 -6.69
N PRO A 107 -15.65 -28.26 -7.33
CA PRO A 107 -14.67 -27.72 -8.28
C PRO A 107 -13.34 -27.28 -7.64
N PRO A 108 -12.23 -27.25 -8.41
CA PRO A 108 -10.90 -26.96 -7.89
C PRO A 108 -10.78 -25.51 -7.40
N SER A 109 -10.27 -25.37 -6.18
CA SER A 109 -10.05 -24.09 -5.49
C SER A 109 -8.61 -23.96 -5.02
N VAL A 110 -8.03 -22.78 -5.13
CA VAL A 110 -6.72 -22.43 -4.57
C VAL A 110 -6.89 -21.76 -3.21
N SER A 111 -6.06 -22.14 -2.25
CA SER A 111 -6.00 -21.59 -0.90
C SER A 111 -4.54 -21.48 -0.45
N LEU A 112 -4.28 -20.74 0.62
CA LEU A 112 -2.96 -20.74 1.24
C LEU A 112 -2.75 -22.04 2.03
N THR A 113 -1.51 -22.51 2.09
CA THR A 113 -1.15 -23.59 3.02
C THR A 113 -1.24 -23.10 4.47
N LEU A 114 -1.37 -24.00 5.44
CA LEU A 114 -1.41 -23.64 6.87
C LEU A 114 -0.19 -22.82 7.30
N LYS A 115 1.00 -23.16 6.77
CA LYS A 115 2.22 -22.40 7.04
C LYS A 115 2.14 -20.98 6.47
N ALA A 116 1.73 -20.83 5.21
CA ALA A 116 1.59 -19.52 4.58
C ALA A 116 0.52 -18.66 5.27
N GLN A 117 -0.58 -19.29 5.71
CA GLN A 117 -1.63 -18.63 6.48
C GLN A 117 -1.12 -18.14 7.85
N SER A 118 -0.35 -18.96 8.56
CA SER A 118 0.27 -18.57 9.83
C SER A 118 1.20 -17.36 9.65
N VAL A 119 2.02 -17.35 8.59
CA VAL A 119 2.91 -16.22 8.28
C VAL A 119 2.11 -14.96 7.95
N ALA A 120 1.06 -15.07 7.15
CA ALA A 120 0.19 -13.93 6.84
C ALA A 120 -0.49 -13.35 8.09
N GLN A 121 -0.89 -14.21 9.03
CA GLN A 121 -1.47 -13.78 10.30
C GLN A 121 -0.45 -13.09 11.21
N GLU A 122 0.77 -13.63 11.30
CA GLU A 122 1.88 -13.01 12.04
C GLU A 122 2.22 -11.64 11.47
N GLU A 123 2.28 -11.51 10.13
CA GLU A 123 2.50 -10.23 9.46
C GLU A 123 1.40 -9.22 9.80
N ALA A 124 0.12 -9.65 9.78
CA ALA A 124 -1.00 -8.78 10.12
C ALA A 124 -0.94 -8.32 11.60
N GLN A 125 -0.56 -9.21 12.51
CA GLN A 125 -0.37 -8.87 13.93
C GLN A 125 0.79 -7.89 14.11
N ALA A 126 1.92 -8.13 13.45
CA ALA A 126 3.08 -7.23 13.49
C ALA A 126 2.72 -5.83 12.96
N LYS A 127 1.95 -5.74 11.85
CA LYS A 127 1.45 -4.47 11.32
C LYS A 127 0.55 -3.74 12.32
N ALA A 128 -0.34 -4.45 13.00
CA ALA A 128 -1.20 -3.85 14.02
C ALA A 128 -0.39 -3.32 15.21
N LEU A 129 0.62 -4.05 15.66
CA LEU A 129 1.53 -3.61 16.74
C LEU A 129 2.41 -2.42 16.33
N MET A 130 2.73 -2.29 15.04
CA MET A 130 3.53 -1.21 14.48
C MET A 130 2.71 0.07 14.24
N GLU A 131 1.38 -0.01 14.21
CA GLU A 131 0.50 1.13 13.91
C GLU A 131 0.79 2.38 14.78
N PRO A 132 0.98 2.29 16.11
CA PRO A 132 1.31 3.46 16.93
C PRO A 132 2.65 4.11 16.56
N LEU A 133 3.63 3.32 16.13
CA LEU A 133 4.93 3.81 15.67
C LEU A 133 4.78 4.53 14.32
N LEU A 134 3.97 3.99 13.40
CA LEU A 134 3.63 4.64 12.14
C LEU A 134 2.92 5.98 12.36
N VAL A 135 1.99 6.04 13.31
CA VAL A 135 1.30 7.28 13.70
C VAL A 135 2.30 8.32 14.19
N ASN A 136 3.21 7.95 15.09
CA ASN A 136 4.24 8.88 15.56
C ASN A 136 5.20 9.33 14.46
N ASN A 137 5.58 8.44 13.54
CA ASN A 137 6.42 8.80 12.40
C ASN A 137 5.69 9.78 11.47
N LEU A 138 4.39 9.58 11.24
CA LEU A 138 3.56 10.48 10.45
C LEU A 138 3.39 11.84 11.15
N ARG A 139 3.17 11.86 12.47
CA ARG A 139 3.14 13.11 13.27
C ARG A 139 4.44 13.88 13.11
N LYS A 140 5.60 13.23 13.31
CA LYS A 140 6.92 13.83 13.12
C LYS A 140 7.13 14.36 11.70
N LEU A 141 6.71 13.61 10.68
CA LEU A 141 6.78 14.06 9.28
C LEU A 141 6.00 15.36 9.08
N LEU A 142 4.78 15.43 9.60
CA LEU A 142 3.95 16.64 9.53
C LEU A 142 4.59 17.79 10.32
N MET A 143 5.10 17.54 11.54
CA MET A 143 5.80 18.55 12.35
C MET A 143 7.01 19.17 11.63
N LEU A 144 7.69 18.41 10.78
CA LEU A 144 8.82 18.88 9.96
C LEU A 144 8.38 19.59 8.67
N SER A 145 7.10 19.49 8.31
CA SER A 145 6.54 20.06 7.09
C SER A 145 6.08 21.50 7.31
N VAL A 146 6.12 22.31 6.25
CA VAL A 146 5.62 23.68 6.28
C VAL A 146 4.13 23.68 6.66
N ASP A 147 3.75 24.54 7.60
CA ASP A 147 2.40 24.66 8.16
C ASP A 147 1.83 23.33 8.71
N CYS A 148 2.69 22.40 9.14
CA CYS A 148 2.31 21.10 9.67
C CYS A 148 1.41 20.25 8.75
N ARG A 149 1.57 20.40 7.43
CA ARG A 149 0.69 19.77 6.43
C ARG A 149 1.43 19.20 5.23
N VAL A 150 0.89 18.13 4.66
CA VAL A 150 1.40 17.49 3.43
C VAL A 150 0.23 17.13 2.51
N PRO A 151 0.30 17.40 1.19
CA PRO A 151 -0.73 16.94 0.25
C PRO A 151 -0.93 15.42 0.31
N LEU A 152 -2.18 14.96 0.34
CA LEU A 152 -2.49 13.53 0.39
C LEU A 152 -1.87 12.77 -0.79
N GLN A 153 -1.89 13.37 -1.98
CA GLN A 153 -1.25 12.81 -3.18
C GLN A 153 0.26 12.52 -2.97
N THR A 154 0.95 13.37 -2.20
CA THR A 154 2.36 13.16 -1.88
C THR A 154 2.51 11.97 -0.93
N LEU A 155 1.68 11.89 0.11
CA LEU A 155 1.67 10.78 1.06
C LEU A 155 1.26 9.45 0.43
N GLU A 156 0.32 9.45 -0.51
CA GLU A 156 -0.05 8.26 -1.29
C GLU A 156 1.13 7.78 -2.15
N PHE A 157 1.94 8.70 -2.67
CA PHE A 157 3.11 8.38 -3.47
C PHE A 157 4.28 7.82 -2.65
N VAL A 158 4.61 8.45 -1.51
CA VAL A 158 5.75 8.02 -0.66
C VAL A 158 5.36 7.02 0.42
N GLY A 159 4.07 6.86 0.69
CA GLY A 159 3.51 6.10 1.80
C GLY A 159 4.01 4.66 1.89
N PRO A 160 4.10 3.90 0.78
CA PRO A 160 4.65 2.54 0.82
C PRO A 160 6.08 2.48 1.36
N GLU A 161 6.90 3.50 1.12
CA GLU A 161 8.28 3.58 1.61
C GLU A 161 8.33 4.05 3.08
N LEU A 162 7.27 4.71 3.56
CA LEU A 162 7.08 5.08 4.97
C LEU A 162 6.36 3.99 5.78
N GLY A 163 5.98 2.88 5.16
CA GLY A 163 5.20 1.81 5.79
C GLY A 163 3.71 2.13 5.99
N LEU A 164 3.19 3.18 5.34
CA LEU A 164 1.77 3.50 5.39
C LEU A 164 0.96 2.44 4.62
N PRO A 165 -0.21 2.03 5.15
CA PRO A 165 -1.18 1.25 4.39
C PRO A 165 -1.57 1.97 3.09
N CYS A 166 -1.83 1.24 2.00
CA CYS A 166 -2.26 1.85 0.74
C CYS A 166 -3.60 2.60 0.86
N ASP A 167 -4.42 2.21 1.83
CA ASP A 167 -5.72 2.78 2.18
C ASP A 167 -5.64 3.64 3.44
N PHE A 168 -4.45 4.17 3.82
CA PHE A 168 -4.26 4.88 5.08
C PHE A 168 -5.24 6.06 5.27
N ARG A 169 -5.71 6.68 4.18
CA ARG A 169 -6.71 7.75 4.21
C ARG A 169 -8.03 7.27 4.82
N GLU A 170 -8.45 6.06 4.48
CA GLU A 170 -9.69 5.46 4.95
C GLU A 170 -9.50 4.59 6.20
N SER A 171 -8.31 4.00 6.37
CA SER A 171 -8.03 3.02 7.43
C SER A 171 -7.31 3.59 8.64
N LEU A 172 -6.38 4.53 8.46
CA LEU A 172 -5.54 5.09 9.53
C LEU A 172 -6.05 6.45 10.01
N VAL A 173 -6.28 7.40 9.10
CA VAL A 173 -6.67 8.79 9.46
C VAL A 173 -7.92 8.84 10.35
N PRO A 174 -9.02 8.11 10.06
CA PRO A 174 -10.22 8.17 10.90
C PRO A 174 -10.05 7.56 12.30
N LYS A 175 -9.02 6.73 12.53
CA LYS A 175 -8.71 6.16 13.85
C LYS A 175 -8.04 7.16 14.78
N TYR A 176 -7.38 8.19 14.24
CA TYR A 176 -6.62 9.19 15.00
C TYR A 176 -7.09 10.62 14.71
N PRO A 177 -8.38 10.94 14.92
CA PRO A 177 -8.94 12.26 14.60
C PRO A 177 -8.37 13.38 15.46
N HIS A 178 -7.78 13.06 16.62
CA HIS A 178 -7.09 14.02 17.48
C HIS A 178 -5.74 14.46 16.93
N PHE A 179 -5.12 13.64 16.07
CA PHE A 179 -3.81 13.95 15.49
C PHE A 179 -3.93 14.45 14.05
N PHE A 180 -4.85 13.88 13.27
CA PHE A 180 -4.91 14.11 11.84
C PHE A 180 -6.27 14.61 11.39
N SER A 181 -6.24 15.60 10.49
CA SER A 181 -7.42 16.01 9.72
C SER A 181 -7.07 16.14 8.24
N VAL A 182 -8.10 16.04 7.39
CA VAL A 182 -7.97 16.29 5.95
C VAL A 182 -8.61 17.63 5.64
N LYS A 183 -7.80 18.61 5.21
CA LYS A 183 -8.27 19.95 4.83
C LYS A 183 -7.98 20.22 3.36
N ARG A 184 -8.87 20.96 2.70
CA ARG A 184 -8.68 21.39 1.31
C ARG A 184 -7.94 22.72 1.27
N VAL A 185 -6.73 22.72 0.73
CA VAL A 185 -5.86 23.89 0.60
C VAL A 185 -5.49 24.08 -0.87
N ALA A 186 -5.77 25.26 -1.42
CA ALA A 186 -5.47 25.59 -2.83
C ALA A 186 -5.99 24.52 -3.83
N GLY A 187 -7.17 23.97 -3.58
CA GLY A 187 -7.80 22.95 -4.42
C GLY A 187 -7.25 21.52 -4.26
N LYS A 188 -6.34 21.27 -3.32
CA LYS A 188 -5.80 19.94 -3.02
C LYS A 188 -6.17 19.51 -1.61
N ASP A 189 -6.45 18.22 -1.44
CA ASP A 189 -6.65 17.65 -0.11
C ASP A 189 -5.27 17.42 0.54
N CYS A 190 -5.08 17.98 1.73
CA CYS A 190 -3.87 17.89 2.54
C CYS A 190 -4.18 17.22 3.87
N LEU A 191 -3.26 16.37 4.32
CA LEU A 191 -3.24 15.89 5.70
C LEU A 191 -2.58 16.96 6.57
N GLU A 192 -3.23 17.33 7.66
CA GLU A 192 -2.77 18.35 8.61
C GLU A 192 -2.68 17.76 10.02
N LEU A 193 -1.67 18.19 10.76
CA LEU A 193 -1.51 17.86 12.17
C LEU A 193 -2.36 18.81 13.03
N GLU A 194 -3.28 18.26 13.81
CA GLU A 194 -4.14 19.04 14.71
C GLU A 194 -3.50 19.28 16.08
N ASP A 195 -2.70 18.33 16.57
CA ASP A 195 -2.10 18.37 17.90
C ASP A 195 -0.57 18.24 17.83
N TRP A 196 0.11 19.36 18.09
CA TRP A 196 1.56 19.42 18.17
C TRP A 196 2.05 18.88 19.50
N ASP A 197 2.98 17.92 19.44
CA ASP A 197 3.54 17.27 20.62
C ASP A 197 5.05 17.50 20.71
N SER A 198 5.43 18.42 21.60
CA SER A 198 6.83 18.80 21.82
C SER A 198 7.69 17.63 22.31
N SER A 199 7.13 16.57 22.89
CA SER A 199 7.90 15.38 23.27
C SER A 199 8.44 14.62 22.05
N LEU A 200 7.80 14.76 20.89
CA LEU A 200 8.26 14.19 19.62
C LEU A 200 9.32 15.04 18.93
N ALA A 201 9.48 16.31 19.33
CA ALA A 201 10.43 17.27 18.77
C ALA A 201 11.83 17.20 19.40
N VAL A 202 12.14 16.11 20.10
CA VAL A 202 13.48 15.88 20.67
C VAL A 202 14.31 15.10 19.67
N THR A 203 15.48 15.63 19.32
CA THR A 203 16.40 14.94 18.41
C THR A 203 17.11 13.78 19.12
N ALA A 204 17.55 12.78 18.36
CA ALA A 204 18.34 11.67 18.89
C ALA A 204 19.64 12.14 19.59
N ARG A 205 20.13 13.34 19.29
CA ARG A 205 21.31 13.94 19.93
C ARG A 205 21.01 14.52 21.32
N GLU A 206 19.79 15.00 21.54
CA GLU A 206 19.35 15.62 22.81
C GLU A 206 18.83 14.60 23.82
N ALA A 207 18.35 13.43 23.35
CA ALA A 207 17.84 12.36 24.21
C ALA A 207 18.93 11.53 24.92
N ARG A 208 20.21 11.94 24.84
CA ARG A 208 21.39 11.21 25.33
C ARG A 208 22.11 12.02 26.39
#